data_AF-A0A3D4FTY6-F1
#
_entry.id   AF-A0A3D4FTY6-F1
#
_cell.length_a   1.000
_cell.length_b   1.000
_cell.length_c   1.000
_cell.angle_alpha   90.00
_cell.angle_beta   90.00
_cell.angle_gamma   90.00
#
_symmetry.space_group_name_H-M   'P 1'
#
loop_
_entity.id
_entity.type
_entity.pdbx_description
1 polymer ?
#
loop_
_entity_poly.entity_id
_entity_poly.type
_entity_poly.pdbx_seq_one_letter_code
_entity_poly.pdbx_strand_id
1 'polypeptide(L)'
;MAGETYALVLLSAAKWLTDLGIVWLVGVSGFRLLTRPGWPGFSRDLVGLEGRLVRYAGLALLLLVAATVARLYAQTYASFGLDEPVTGELLRVVSTQTRWGDRWVVQGAAVVLSALAWVLVMLRVGRSWLLFGAATLVVVGTTPLTGHAMGYSGGVLLPMVLQIGHLLAAGVWIGTLFVLLSVGLRSMASYGPKHGLVLAPLVDRFSPVALTAAGTLAGTGAVTALLYIDEVQQLWQTVYGRALLAKITL
;
A
#
# COMPACT_ATOMS: atom_id res chain seq x y z
N MET A 1 -28.27 -8.83 -10.18
CA MET A 1 -27.88 -9.49 -8.90
C MET A 1 -26.54 -10.23 -8.96
N ALA A 2 -26.40 -11.39 -9.62
CA ALA A 2 -25.15 -12.16 -9.59
C ALA A 2 -23.96 -11.43 -10.29
N GLY A 3 -24.21 -10.84 -11.47
CA GLY A 3 -23.18 -10.09 -12.21
C GLY A 3 -22.71 -8.82 -11.50
N GLU A 4 -23.62 -8.03 -10.93
CA GLU A 4 -23.29 -6.82 -10.16
C GLU A 4 -22.46 -7.14 -8.92
N THR A 5 -22.83 -8.21 -8.20
CA THR A 5 -22.07 -8.70 -7.04
C THR A 5 -20.65 -9.08 -7.46
N TYR A 6 -20.50 -9.76 -8.60
CA TYR A 6 -19.19 -10.14 -9.12
C TYR A 6 -18.34 -8.92 -9.52
N ALA A 7 -18.94 -7.90 -10.17
CA ALA A 7 -18.24 -6.65 -10.49
C ALA A 7 -17.73 -5.94 -9.23
N LEU A 8 -18.55 -5.88 -8.17
CA LEU A 8 -18.15 -5.31 -6.87
C LEU A 8 -17.00 -6.09 -6.22
N VAL A 9 -17.02 -7.43 -6.31
CA VAL A 9 -15.95 -8.29 -5.82
C VAL A 9 -14.65 -8.03 -6.58
N LEU A 10 -14.68 -7.93 -7.92
CA LEU A 10 -13.50 -7.62 -8.73
C LEU A 10 -12.89 -6.26 -8.38
N LEU A 11 -13.72 -5.21 -8.31
CA LEU A 11 -13.27 -3.87 -7.94
C LEU A 11 -12.64 -3.85 -6.53
N SER A 12 -13.29 -4.51 -5.58
CA SER A 12 -12.82 -4.61 -4.20
C SER A 12 -11.51 -5.37 -4.12
N ALA A 13 -11.41 -6.54 -4.76
CA ALA A 13 -10.20 -7.36 -4.76
C ALA A 13 -9.02 -6.61 -5.39
N ALA A 14 -9.22 -5.95 -6.53
CA ALA A 14 -8.18 -5.16 -7.19
C ALA A 14 -7.73 -3.97 -6.31
N LYS A 15 -8.66 -3.33 -5.60
CA LYS A 15 -8.35 -2.28 -4.61
C LYS A 15 -7.51 -2.83 -3.45
N TRP A 16 -7.89 -3.96 -2.86
CA TRP A 16 -7.15 -4.61 -1.78
C TRP A 16 -5.74 -5.02 -2.19
N LEU A 17 -5.56 -5.60 -3.38
CA LEU A 17 -4.24 -5.94 -3.92
C LEU A 17 -3.35 -4.70 -4.08
N THR A 18 -3.94 -3.59 -4.51
CA THR A 18 -3.22 -2.31 -4.62
C THR A 18 -2.77 -1.83 -3.25
N ASP A 19 -3.68 -1.77 -2.28
CA ASP A 19 -3.37 -1.29 -0.93
C ASP A 19 -2.32 -2.18 -0.25
N LEU A 20 -2.42 -3.50 -0.42
CA LEU A 20 -1.44 -4.47 0.08
C LEU A 20 -0.05 -4.23 -0.52
N GLY A 21 0.02 -4.03 -1.84
CA GLY A 21 1.27 -3.71 -2.53
C GLY A 21 1.89 -2.41 -2.02
N ILE A 22 1.09 -1.37 -1.79
CA ILE A 22 1.56 -0.07 -1.29
C ILE A 22 2.04 -0.20 0.17
N VAL A 23 1.26 -0.83 1.04
CA VAL A 23 1.62 -1.09 2.44
C VAL A 23 2.94 -1.84 2.51
N TRP A 24 3.14 -2.84 1.66
CA TRP A 24 4.41 -3.57 1.58
C TRP A 24 5.56 -2.69 1.09
N LEU A 25 5.36 -1.90 0.03
CA LEU A 25 6.37 -1.00 -0.53
C LEU A 25 6.84 0.06 0.49
N VAL A 26 5.89 0.68 1.20
CA VAL A 26 6.15 1.60 2.31
C VAL A 26 6.87 0.87 3.44
N GLY A 27 6.47 -0.37 3.75
CA GLY A 27 7.11 -1.20 4.76
C GLY A 27 8.58 -1.51 4.47
N VAL A 28 8.93 -1.81 3.22
CA VAL A 28 10.33 -2.00 2.80
C VAL A 28 11.13 -0.72 2.97
N SER A 29 10.56 0.42 2.57
CA SER A 29 11.18 1.73 2.74
C SER A 29 11.36 2.09 4.23
N GLY A 30 10.33 1.89 5.05
CA GLY A 30 10.34 2.12 6.50
C GLY A 30 11.37 1.25 7.21
N PHE A 31 11.43 -0.05 6.89
CA PHE A 31 12.45 -0.94 7.42
C PHE A 31 13.87 -0.49 7.04
N ARG A 32 14.09 -0.07 5.79
CA ARG A 32 15.39 0.48 5.36
C ARG A 32 15.79 1.73 6.14
N LEU A 33 14.84 2.58 6.53
CA LEU A 33 15.11 3.75 7.39
C LEU A 33 15.56 3.33 8.79
N LEU A 34 14.99 2.27 9.34
CA LEU A 34 15.36 1.73 10.65
C LEU A 34 16.75 1.08 10.63
N THR A 35 17.14 0.42 9.52
CA THR A 35 18.42 -0.29 9.41
C THR A 35 19.51 0.49 8.68
N ARG A 36 19.46 1.83 8.68
CA ARG A 36 20.49 2.66 8.02
C ARG A 36 21.91 2.38 8.58
N PRO A 37 22.96 2.31 7.74
CA PRO A 37 24.33 2.07 8.18
C PRO A 37 24.79 3.11 9.22
N GLY A 38 25.49 2.65 10.27
CA GLY A 38 26.00 3.51 11.36
C GLY A 38 25.42 3.21 12.75
N TRP A 39 24.52 2.22 12.90
CA TRP A 39 23.96 1.84 14.18
C TRP A 39 24.75 0.70 14.86
N PRO A 40 25.16 0.84 16.14
CA PRO A 40 25.97 -0.16 16.84
C PRO A 40 25.15 -1.44 17.11
N GLY A 41 25.68 -2.59 16.68
CA GLY A 41 25.06 -3.91 16.87
C GLY A 41 24.75 -4.68 15.57
N PHE A 42 24.90 -4.07 14.40
CA PHE A 42 24.44 -4.63 13.12
C PHE A 42 25.58 -5.05 12.16
N SER A 43 26.69 -5.59 12.67
CA SER A 43 27.96 -5.66 11.90
C SER A 43 28.26 -6.97 11.16
N ARG A 44 27.45 -8.04 11.27
CA ARG A 44 27.75 -9.32 10.58
C ARG A 44 26.68 -9.86 9.61
N ASP A 45 25.41 -9.45 9.72
CA ASP A 45 24.30 -10.00 8.93
C ASP A 45 23.83 -9.15 7.73
N LEU A 46 24.52 -8.03 7.46
CA LEU A 46 24.18 -7.05 6.41
C LEU A 46 24.24 -7.62 4.99
N VAL A 47 25.15 -8.58 4.73
CA VAL A 47 25.41 -9.12 3.39
C VAL A 47 24.16 -9.83 2.83
N GLY A 48 23.36 -10.46 3.69
CA GLY A 48 22.09 -11.08 3.31
C GLY A 48 20.87 -10.15 3.43
N LEU A 49 20.94 -9.08 4.23
CA LEU A 49 19.82 -8.16 4.40
C LEU A 49 19.54 -7.35 3.13
N GLU A 50 20.58 -6.81 2.49
CA GLU A 50 20.41 -5.97 1.30
C GLU A 50 19.69 -6.72 0.17
N GLY A 51 20.15 -7.93 -0.15
CA GLY A 51 19.51 -8.76 -1.18
C GLY A 51 18.05 -9.13 -0.84
N ARG A 52 17.74 -9.32 0.44
CA ARG A 52 16.36 -9.57 0.90
C ARG A 52 15.46 -8.34 0.72
N LEU A 53 15.94 -7.16 1.08
CA LEU A 53 15.17 -5.92 0.90
C LEU A 53 14.95 -5.60 -0.58
N VAL A 54 15.96 -5.82 -1.43
CA VAL A 54 15.82 -5.73 -2.89
C VAL A 54 14.75 -6.69 -3.40
N ARG A 55 14.74 -7.94 -2.92
CA ARG A 55 13.72 -8.93 -3.29
C ARG A 55 12.32 -8.50 -2.82
N TYR A 56 12.17 -8.03 -1.59
CA TYR A 56 10.86 -7.57 -1.10
C TYR A 56 10.35 -6.33 -1.84
N ALA A 57 11.23 -5.38 -2.18
CA ALA A 57 10.86 -4.26 -3.05
C ALA A 57 10.35 -4.77 -4.41
N GLY A 58 11.06 -5.73 -5.03
CA GLY A 58 10.66 -6.31 -6.31
C GLY A 58 9.33 -7.07 -6.25
N LEU A 59 9.09 -7.85 -5.18
CA LEU A 59 7.82 -8.56 -4.97
C LEU A 59 6.65 -7.61 -4.71
N ALA A 60 6.85 -6.55 -3.91
CA ALA A 60 5.85 -5.52 -3.70
C ALA A 60 5.51 -4.79 -5.01
N LEU A 61 6.52 -4.46 -5.82
CA LEU A 61 6.33 -3.86 -7.15
C LEU A 61 5.63 -4.80 -8.13
N LEU A 62 5.98 -6.08 -8.16
CA LEU A 62 5.30 -7.08 -8.99
C LEU A 62 3.81 -7.17 -8.62
N LEU A 63 3.50 -7.20 -7.33
CA LEU A 63 2.12 -7.16 -6.83
C LEU A 63 1.41 -5.88 -7.27
N LEU A 64 2.07 -4.72 -7.20
CA LEU A 64 1.51 -3.44 -7.65
C LEU A 64 1.24 -3.42 -9.15
N VAL A 65 2.17 -3.90 -9.98
CA VAL A 65 1.96 -4.00 -11.43
C VAL A 65 0.77 -4.91 -11.74
N ALA A 66 0.70 -6.07 -11.11
CA ALA A 66 -0.43 -6.98 -11.25
C ALA A 66 -1.75 -6.32 -10.80
N ALA A 67 -1.74 -5.60 -9.67
CA ALA A 67 -2.90 -4.88 -9.15
C ALA A 67 -3.33 -3.73 -10.07
N THR A 68 -2.40 -3.00 -10.69
CA THR A 68 -2.68 -1.93 -11.65
C THR A 68 -3.39 -2.48 -12.89
N VAL A 69 -2.93 -3.61 -13.42
CA VAL A 69 -3.60 -4.31 -14.53
C VAL A 69 -4.97 -4.85 -14.12
N ALA A 70 -5.05 -5.52 -12.96
CA ALA A 70 -6.29 -6.05 -12.43
C ALA A 70 -7.34 -4.96 -12.20
N ARG A 71 -6.94 -3.75 -11.79
CA ARG A 71 -7.82 -2.59 -11.66
C ARG A 71 -8.40 -2.13 -12.99
N LEU A 72 -7.59 -2.07 -14.04
CA LEU A 72 -8.09 -1.70 -15.37
C LEU A 72 -9.13 -2.72 -15.86
N TYR A 73 -8.84 -4.01 -15.67
CA TYR A 73 -9.79 -5.07 -16.00
C TYR A 73 -11.08 -4.96 -15.17
N ALA A 74 -10.96 -4.83 -13.84
CA ALA A 74 -12.10 -4.73 -12.95
C ALA A 74 -12.98 -3.50 -13.26
N GLN A 75 -12.37 -2.35 -13.55
CA GLN A 75 -13.09 -1.15 -13.95
C GLN A 75 -13.81 -1.35 -15.29
N THR A 76 -13.16 -1.99 -16.26
CA THR A 76 -13.75 -2.26 -17.57
C THR A 76 -14.91 -3.24 -17.47
N TYR A 77 -14.74 -4.31 -16.69
CA TYR A 77 -15.80 -5.25 -16.40
C TYR A 77 -16.99 -4.57 -15.70
N ALA A 78 -16.74 -3.70 -14.72
CA ALA A 78 -17.81 -2.99 -14.03
C ALA A 78 -18.59 -2.02 -14.95
N SER A 79 -17.96 -1.52 -16.02
CA SER A 79 -18.60 -0.61 -16.97
C SER A 79 -19.33 -1.32 -18.12
N PHE A 80 -18.83 -2.46 -18.60
CA PHE A 80 -19.34 -3.12 -19.81
C PHE A 80 -19.56 -4.64 -19.65
N GLY A 81 -18.87 -5.26 -18.69
CA GLY A 81 -18.79 -6.72 -18.53
C GLY A 81 -20.09 -7.42 -18.13
N LEU A 82 -21.15 -6.68 -17.83
CA LEU A 82 -22.49 -7.23 -17.59
C LEU A 82 -23.24 -7.53 -18.89
N ASP A 83 -22.94 -6.79 -19.96
CA ASP A 83 -23.66 -6.86 -21.24
C ASP A 83 -22.83 -7.58 -22.32
N GLU A 84 -21.50 -7.42 -22.27
CA GLU A 84 -20.59 -7.96 -23.28
C GLU A 84 -19.24 -8.42 -22.69
N PRO A 85 -18.53 -9.35 -23.34
CA PRO A 85 -17.22 -9.78 -22.87
C PRO A 85 -16.19 -8.64 -22.90
N VAL A 86 -15.29 -8.59 -21.91
CA VAL A 86 -14.23 -7.59 -21.86
C VAL A 86 -13.24 -7.82 -23.02
N THR A 87 -13.19 -6.87 -23.96
CA THR A 87 -12.28 -6.89 -25.10
C THR A 87 -11.10 -5.93 -24.93
N GLY A 88 -10.07 -6.09 -25.76
CA GLY A 88 -8.93 -5.17 -25.80
C GLY A 88 -9.32 -3.73 -26.17
N GLU A 89 -10.36 -3.56 -27.00
CA GLU A 89 -10.88 -2.25 -27.35
C GLU A 89 -11.55 -1.56 -26.15
N LEU A 90 -12.36 -2.30 -25.37
CA LEU A 90 -12.98 -1.76 -24.16
C LEU A 90 -11.92 -1.35 -23.12
N LEU A 91 -10.86 -2.16 -22.95
CA LEU A 91 -9.73 -1.80 -22.09
C LEU A 91 -9.06 -0.49 -22.55
N ARG A 92 -8.89 -0.30 -23.88
CA ARG A 92 -8.34 0.94 -24.46
C ARG A 92 -9.27 2.12 -24.20
N VAL A 93 -10.57 1.97 -24.42
CA VAL A 93 -11.57 3.01 -24.17
C VAL A 93 -11.55 3.44 -22.71
N VAL A 94 -11.61 2.49 -21.77
CA VAL A 94 -11.58 2.78 -20.33
C VAL A 94 -10.28 3.46 -19.91
N SER A 95 -9.13 2.99 -20.41
CA SER A 95 -7.83 3.56 -20.02
C SER A 95 -7.50 4.91 -20.65
N THR A 96 -8.00 5.22 -21.84
CA THR A 96 -7.57 6.43 -22.61
C THR A 96 -8.66 7.44 -22.87
N GLN A 97 -9.94 7.08 -22.73
CA GLN A 97 -11.07 7.95 -23.05
C GLN A 97 -11.96 8.26 -21.83
N THR A 98 -11.50 7.91 -20.62
CA THR A 98 -12.24 8.19 -19.39
C THR A 98 -11.40 8.97 -18.40
N ARG A 99 -12.09 9.80 -17.61
CA ARG A 99 -11.46 10.55 -16.50
C ARG A 99 -10.81 9.63 -15.47
N TRP A 100 -11.35 8.42 -15.29
CA TRP A 100 -10.74 7.40 -14.43
C TRP A 100 -9.44 6.88 -15.04
N GLY A 101 -9.45 6.62 -16.36
CA GLY A 101 -8.29 6.21 -17.14
C GLY A 101 -7.13 7.19 -17.05
N ASP A 102 -7.37 8.49 -17.24
CA ASP A 102 -6.34 9.54 -17.11
C ASP A 102 -5.60 9.47 -15.77
N ARG A 103 -6.35 9.25 -14.70
CA ARG A 103 -5.83 9.18 -13.32
C ARG A 103 -5.17 7.84 -13.02
N TRP A 104 -5.68 6.76 -13.61
CA TRP A 104 -5.06 5.44 -13.53
C TRP A 104 -3.70 5.42 -14.26
N VAL A 105 -3.57 6.12 -15.39
CA VAL A 105 -2.28 6.28 -16.09
C VAL A 105 -1.25 6.98 -15.20
N VAL A 106 -1.66 8.01 -14.44
CA VAL A 106 -0.77 8.68 -13.46
C VAL A 106 -0.31 7.71 -12.36
N GLN A 107 -1.18 6.83 -11.86
CA GLN A 107 -0.80 5.77 -10.92
C GLN A 107 0.18 4.78 -11.56
N GLY A 108 -0.09 4.35 -12.80
CA GLY A 108 0.80 3.48 -13.56
C GLY A 108 2.19 4.09 -13.74
N ALA A 109 2.27 5.38 -14.08
CA ALA A 109 3.53 6.11 -14.21
C ALA A 109 4.29 6.17 -12.87
N ALA A 110 3.60 6.36 -11.74
CA ALA A 110 4.21 6.32 -10.42
C ALA A 110 4.79 4.93 -10.07
N VAL A 111 4.09 3.85 -10.44
CA VAL A 111 4.60 2.47 -10.28
C VAL A 111 5.84 2.24 -11.16
N VAL A 112 5.83 2.71 -12.41
CA VAL A 112 7.01 2.65 -13.30
C VAL A 112 8.18 3.41 -12.71
N LEU A 113 7.97 4.63 -12.20
CA LEU A 113 9.00 5.42 -11.53
C LEU A 113 9.61 4.67 -10.33
N SER A 114 8.77 4.01 -9.53
CA SER A 114 9.22 3.19 -8.40
C SER A 114 10.00 1.96 -8.85
N ALA A 115 9.59 1.31 -9.95
CA ALA A 115 10.34 0.21 -10.56
C ALA A 115 11.71 0.65 -11.08
N LEU A 116 11.81 1.82 -11.73
CA LEU A 116 13.09 2.39 -12.15
C LEU A 116 13.99 2.69 -10.94
N ALA A 117 13.43 3.26 -9.87
CA ALA A 117 14.18 3.49 -8.64
C ALA A 117 14.65 2.18 -8.00
N TRP A 118 13.85 1.11 -8.06
CA TRP A 118 14.25 -0.24 -7.62
C TRP A 118 15.39 -0.82 -8.47
N VAL A 119 15.38 -0.63 -9.79
CA VAL A 119 16.51 -1.01 -10.65
C VAL A 119 17.80 -0.30 -10.20
N LEU A 120 17.73 0.99 -9.86
CA LEU A 120 18.89 1.71 -9.30
C LEU A 120 19.39 1.11 -7.98
N VAL A 121 18.48 0.58 -7.14
CA VAL A 121 18.83 -0.15 -5.91
C VAL A 121 19.54 -1.46 -6.26
N MET A 122 19.04 -2.23 -7.23
CA MET A 122 19.68 -3.47 -7.69
C MET A 122 21.10 -3.23 -8.23
N LEU A 123 21.26 -2.14 -8.98
CA LEU A 123 22.55 -1.70 -9.53
C LEU A 123 23.47 -1.05 -8.48
N ARG A 124 23.02 -0.95 -7.22
CA ARG A 124 23.75 -0.36 -6.09
C ARG A 124 24.21 1.09 -6.34
N VAL A 125 23.42 1.85 -7.08
CA VAL A 125 23.68 3.28 -7.32
C VAL A 125 23.57 4.04 -5.99
N GLY A 126 24.47 5.01 -5.77
CA GLY A 126 24.46 5.85 -4.58
C GLY A 126 23.12 6.57 -4.40
N ARG A 127 22.61 6.64 -3.15
CA ARG A 127 21.30 7.24 -2.79
C ARG A 127 20.07 6.59 -3.45
N SER A 128 20.20 5.47 -4.15
CA SER A 128 19.07 4.75 -4.78
C SER A 128 17.91 4.45 -3.81
N TRP A 129 18.20 4.09 -2.56
CA TRP A 129 17.17 3.90 -1.53
C TRP A 129 16.39 5.17 -1.17
N LEU A 130 17.00 6.35 -1.27
CA LEU A 130 16.30 7.62 -1.09
C LEU A 130 15.36 7.88 -2.28
N LEU A 131 15.83 7.61 -3.50
CA LEU A 131 15.01 7.73 -4.71
C LEU A 131 13.83 6.74 -4.67
N PHE A 132 14.06 5.51 -4.22
CA PHE A 132 13.01 4.51 -4.06
C PHE A 132 11.98 4.91 -3.00
N GLY A 133 12.42 5.45 -1.86
CA GLY A 133 11.53 6.02 -0.86
C GLY A 133 10.70 7.18 -1.40
N ALA A 134 11.32 8.11 -2.15
CA ALA A 134 10.62 9.22 -2.77
C ALA A 134 9.58 8.74 -3.81
N ALA A 135 9.94 7.78 -4.67
CA ALA A 135 9.02 7.18 -5.63
C ALA A 135 7.86 6.44 -4.93
N THR A 136 8.12 5.80 -3.79
CA THR A 136 7.07 5.18 -2.94
C THR A 136 6.08 6.23 -2.43
N LEU A 137 6.54 7.41 -2.02
CA LEU A 137 5.66 8.51 -1.62
C LEU A 137 4.82 9.03 -2.80
N VAL A 138 5.40 9.10 -4.01
CA VAL A 138 4.66 9.44 -5.23
C VAL A 138 3.55 8.41 -5.48
N VAL A 139 3.85 7.10 -5.41
CA VAL A 139 2.83 6.04 -5.53
C VAL A 139 1.69 6.26 -4.54
N VAL A 140 1.99 6.47 -3.25
CA VAL A 140 0.97 6.68 -2.23
C VAL A 140 0.14 7.95 -2.51
N GLY A 141 0.79 9.04 -2.92
CA GLY A 141 0.15 10.30 -3.25
C GLY A 141 -0.82 10.21 -4.44
N THR A 142 -0.61 9.29 -5.38
CA THR A 142 -1.52 9.07 -6.52
C THR A 142 -2.76 8.25 -6.19
N THR A 143 -2.81 7.56 -5.03
CA THR A 143 -3.91 6.66 -4.67
C THR A 143 -5.30 7.30 -4.58
N PRO A 144 -5.47 8.56 -4.14
CA PRO A 144 -6.80 9.16 -4.06
C PRO A 144 -7.41 9.48 -5.42
N LEU A 145 -6.58 9.59 -6.48
CA LEU A 145 -7.02 10.07 -7.80
C LEU A 145 -8.10 9.17 -8.43
N THR A 146 -8.02 7.86 -8.20
CA THR A 146 -9.00 6.88 -8.73
C THR A 146 -9.98 6.42 -7.65
N GLY A 147 -10.13 7.15 -6.54
CA GLY A 147 -10.92 6.76 -5.37
C GLY A 147 -12.01 7.76 -4.98
N HIS A 148 -12.72 7.46 -3.90
CA HIS A 148 -13.85 8.25 -3.40
C HIS A 148 -13.50 9.71 -3.05
N ALA A 149 -12.24 10.01 -2.75
CA ALA A 149 -11.78 11.37 -2.50
C ALA A 149 -12.13 12.35 -3.64
N MET A 150 -12.11 11.87 -4.89
CA MET A 150 -12.46 12.69 -6.06
C MET A 150 -13.97 12.83 -6.30
N GLY A 151 -14.80 12.07 -5.58
CA GLY A 151 -16.26 12.11 -5.66
C GLY A 151 -16.93 12.84 -4.50
N TYR A 152 -16.18 13.31 -3.51
CA TYR A 152 -16.72 14.01 -2.34
C TYR A 152 -17.11 15.45 -2.68
N SER A 153 -18.37 15.82 -2.40
CA SER A 153 -18.95 17.12 -2.75
C SER A 153 -18.42 18.29 -1.88
N GLY A 154 -17.96 18.02 -0.66
CA GLY A 154 -17.44 19.03 0.28
C GLY A 154 -15.97 19.44 0.06
N GLY A 155 -15.37 19.08 -1.07
CA GLY A 155 -13.99 19.43 -1.44
C GLY A 155 -13.00 18.27 -1.34
N VAL A 156 -12.03 18.26 -2.24
CA VAL A 156 -11.18 17.08 -2.50
C VAL A 156 -9.99 16.95 -1.54
N LEU A 157 -9.49 18.08 -1.01
CA LEU A 157 -8.22 18.11 -0.27
C LEU A 157 -8.23 17.27 1.02
N LEU A 158 -9.26 17.42 1.86
CA LEU A 158 -9.33 16.72 3.14
C LEU A 158 -9.43 15.19 2.97
N PRO A 159 -10.35 14.64 2.15
CA PRO A 159 -10.37 13.21 1.85
C PRO A 159 -9.05 12.67 1.26
N MET A 160 -8.37 13.44 0.40
CA MET A 160 -7.07 13.05 -0.14
C MET A 160 -6.01 12.92 0.96
N VAL A 161 -5.89 13.94 1.83
CA VAL A 161 -4.90 13.96 2.92
C VAL A 161 -5.17 12.82 3.89
N LEU A 162 -6.44 12.58 4.25
CA LEU A 162 -6.82 11.46 5.12
C LEU A 162 -6.47 10.12 4.50
N GLN A 163 -6.78 9.92 3.22
CA GLN A 163 -6.48 8.66 2.53
C GLN A 163 -4.97 8.42 2.41
N ILE A 164 -4.19 9.44 2.05
CA ILE A 164 -2.73 9.37 1.97
C ILE A 164 -2.13 9.09 3.35
N GLY A 165 -2.53 9.86 4.36
CA GLY A 165 -2.04 9.73 5.73
C GLY A 165 -2.36 8.36 6.32
N HIS A 166 -3.59 7.86 6.12
CA HIS A 166 -4.02 6.54 6.57
C HIS A 166 -3.19 5.43 5.91
N LEU A 167 -2.99 5.49 4.59
CA LEU A 167 -2.24 4.45 3.88
C LEU A 167 -0.75 4.49 4.20
N LEU A 168 -0.15 5.68 4.33
CA LEU A 168 1.24 5.83 4.81
C LEU A 168 1.39 5.28 6.22
N ALA A 169 0.47 5.60 7.13
CA ALA A 169 0.48 5.10 8.49
C ALA A 169 0.35 3.57 8.54
N ALA A 170 -0.53 2.98 7.74
CA ALA A 170 -0.67 1.53 7.62
C ALA A 170 0.61 0.86 7.10
N GLY A 171 1.25 1.46 6.09
CA GLY A 171 2.51 1.00 5.54
C GLY A 171 3.67 1.09 6.52
N VAL A 172 3.79 2.22 7.23
CA VAL A 172 4.83 2.43 8.24
C VAL A 172 4.65 1.48 9.41
N TRP A 173 3.42 1.22 9.84
CA TRP A 173 3.14 0.29 10.93
C TRP A 173 3.17 -1.18 10.47
N ILE A 174 2.11 -1.66 9.83
CA ILE A 174 1.94 -3.08 9.50
C ILE A 174 2.93 -3.51 8.41
N GLY A 175 3.20 -2.66 7.42
CA GLY A 175 4.17 -2.96 6.36
C GLY A 175 5.59 -3.15 6.89
N THR A 176 6.06 -2.23 7.73
CA THR A 176 7.40 -2.34 8.34
C THR A 176 7.48 -3.53 9.29
N LEU A 177 6.42 -3.77 10.07
CA LEU A 177 6.32 -4.94 10.95
C LEU A 177 6.40 -6.24 10.15
N PHE A 178 5.70 -6.34 9.02
CA PHE A 178 5.78 -7.50 8.13
C PHE A 178 7.21 -7.77 7.66
N VAL A 179 7.93 -6.74 7.21
CA VAL A 179 9.34 -6.89 6.79
C VAL A 179 10.23 -7.28 7.97
N LEU A 180 10.06 -6.64 9.13
CA LEU A 180 10.81 -6.93 10.35
C LEU A 180 10.63 -8.38 10.79
N LEU A 181 9.39 -8.85 10.91
CA LEU A 181 9.08 -10.23 11.30
C LEU A 181 9.59 -11.23 10.26
N SER A 182 9.45 -10.94 8.98
CA SER A 182 9.91 -11.85 7.92
C SER A 182 11.44 -11.99 7.89
N VAL A 183 12.17 -10.90 8.13
CA VAL A 183 13.63 -10.93 8.30
C VAL A 183 14.01 -11.65 9.59
N GLY A 184 13.28 -11.37 10.68
CA GLY A 184 13.55 -11.92 12.01
C GLY A 184 13.34 -13.42 12.13
N LEU A 185 12.17 -13.92 11.69
CA LEU A 185 11.85 -15.35 11.68
C LEU A 185 12.86 -16.15 10.85
N ARG A 186 13.31 -15.61 9.72
CA ARG A 186 14.34 -16.26 8.91
C ARG A 186 15.71 -16.26 9.58
N SER A 187 16.10 -15.19 10.27
CA SER A 187 17.36 -15.17 11.01
C SER A 187 17.38 -16.23 12.12
N MET A 188 16.27 -16.37 12.86
CA MET A 188 16.10 -17.44 13.86
C MET A 188 16.21 -18.85 13.24
N ALA A 189 15.57 -19.07 12.09
CA ALA A 189 15.60 -20.36 11.40
C ALA A 189 16.99 -20.72 10.86
N SER A 190 17.74 -19.74 10.35
CA SER A 190 19.07 -19.96 9.76
C SER A 190 20.20 -20.06 10.78
N TYR A 191 20.11 -19.36 11.92
CA TYR A 191 21.26 -19.17 12.82
C TYR A 191 20.96 -19.37 14.31
N GLY A 192 19.76 -19.82 14.67
CA GLY A 192 19.37 -20.22 16.02
C GLY A 192 18.99 -19.07 16.97
N PRO A 193 18.58 -19.38 18.22
CA PRO A 193 17.94 -18.42 19.15
C PRO A 193 18.80 -17.20 19.53
N LYS A 194 20.13 -17.35 19.50
CA LYS A 194 21.07 -16.26 19.81
C LYS A 194 20.95 -15.07 18.84
N HIS A 195 20.43 -15.28 17.62
CA HIS A 195 20.16 -14.21 16.66
C HIS A 195 18.82 -13.49 16.92
N GLY A 196 17.90 -14.09 17.69
CA GLY A 196 16.68 -13.40 18.15
C GLY A 196 16.99 -12.19 19.05
N LEU A 197 18.08 -12.24 19.82
CA LEU A 197 18.60 -11.12 20.62
C LEU A 197 19.06 -9.93 19.75
N VAL A 198 19.37 -10.14 18.47
CA VAL A 198 19.76 -9.08 17.53
C VAL A 198 18.54 -8.29 17.01
N LEU A 199 17.32 -8.84 17.16
CA LEU A 199 16.07 -8.19 16.75
C LEU A 199 15.49 -7.28 17.82
N ALA A 200 15.74 -7.57 19.11
CA ALA A 200 15.21 -6.78 20.22
C ALA A 200 15.49 -5.27 20.06
N PRO A 201 16.71 -4.84 19.68
CA PRO A 201 16.95 -3.41 19.52
C PRO A 201 16.29 -2.79 18.27
N LEU A 202 16.01 -3.59 17.24
CA LEU A 202 15.19 -3.13 16.09
C LEU A 202 13.73 -2.94 16.50
N VAL A 203 13.21 -3.84 17.34
CA VAL A 203 11.86 -3.72 17.92
C VAL A 203 11.77 -2.50 18.82
N ASP A 204 12.74 -2.27 19.69
CA ASP A 204 12.77 -1.08 20.57
C ASP A 204 12.78 0.22 19.75
N ARG A 205 13.58 0.27 18.67
CA ARG A 205 13.63 1.42 17.77
C ARG A 205 12.34 1.59 16.96
N PHE A 206 11.72 0.48 16.55
CA PHE A 206 10.48 0.52 15.78
C PHE A 206 9.27 0.89 16.63
N SER A 207 9.26 0.54 17.91
CA SER A 207 8.12 0.72 18.82
C SER A 207 7.54 2.14 18.85
N PRO A 208 8.32 3.23 19.06
CA PRO A 208 7.76 4.58 19.03
C PRO A 208 7.21 4.95 17.65
N VAL A 209 7.88 4.55 16.56
CA VAL A 209 7.42 4.79 15.18
C VAL A 209 6.10 4.05 14.92
N ALA A 210 6.00 2.80 15.38
CA ALA A 210 4.80 1.98 15.26
C ALA A 210 3.62 2.60 16.03
N LEU A 211 3.84 3.10 17.25
CA LEU A 211 2.80 3.76 18.05
C LEU A 211 2.32 5.06 17.41
N THR A 212 3.23 5.91 16.90
CA THR A 212 2.85 7.13 16.18
C THR A 212 2.09 6.81 14.90
N ALA A 213 2.52 5.81 14.14
CA ALA A 213 1.84 5.37 12.93
C ALA A 213 0.46 4.78 13.24
N ALA A 214 0.33 3.92 14.25
CA ALA A 214 -0.95 3.37 14.68
C ALA A 214 -1.93 4.46 15.15
N GLY A 215 -1.46 5.44 15.94
CA GLY A 215 -2.26 6.60 16.34
C GLY A 215 -2.71 7.44 15.14
N THR A 216 -1.83 7.68 14.17
CA THR A 216 -2.16 8.40 12.93
C THR A 216 -3.18 7.62 12.09
N LEU A 217 -3.04 6.30 12.00
CA LEU A 217 -3.97 5.42 11.30
C LEU A 217 -5.35 5.47 11.94
N ALA A 218 -5.43 5.36 13.26
CA ALA A 218 -6.67 5.44 14.02
C ALA A 218 -7.33 6.82 13.87
N GLY A 219 -6.57 7.91 14.02
CA GLY A 219 -7.07 9.27 13.89
C GLY A 219 -7.61 9.57 12.48
N THR A 220 -6.84 9.25 11.44
CA THR A 220 -7.28 9.42 10.05
C THR A 220 -8.49 8.55 9.71
N GLY A 221 -8.56 7.33 10.25
CA GLY A 221 -9.72 6.44 10.10
C GLY A 221 -10.97 6.99 10.79
N ALA A 222 -10.84 7.51 12.01
CA ALA A 222 -11.93 8.12 12.76
C ALA A 222 -12.46 9.38 12.06
N VAL A 223 -11.58 10.29 11.61
CA VAL A 223 -12.00 11.48 10.87
C VAL A 223 -12.67 11.09 9.55
N THR A 224 -12.13 10.08 8.85
CA THR A 224 -12.78 9.55 7.63
C THR A 224 -14.17 9.02 7.93
N ALA A 225 -14.35 8.25 9.01
CA ALA A 225 -15.67 7.76 9.40
C ALA A 225 -16.64 8.92 9.67
N LEU A 226 -16.21 9.96 10.39
CA LEU A 226 -17.03 11.15 10.66
C LEU A 226 -17.39 11.94 9.39
N LEU A 227 -16.56 11.89 8.35
CA LEU A 227 -16.84 12.56 7.07
C LEU A 227 -17.85 11.82 6.18
N TYR A 228 -17.99 10.50 6.35
CA TYR A 228 -18.83 9.68 5.49
C TYR A 228 -20.04 9.05 6.21
N ILE A 229 -20.17 9.26 7.52
CA ILE A 229 -21.28 8.79 8.35
C ILE A 229 -22.01 10.02 8.90
N ASP A 230 -23.14 10.35 8.30
CA ASP A 230 -23.98 11.48 8.71
C ASP A 230 -24.85 11.12 9.93
N GLU A 231 -25.27 9.86 10.04
CA GLU A 231 -26.14 9.38 11.12
C GLU A 231 -25.58 8.11 11.77
N VAL A 232 -25.64 8.04 13.11
CA VAL A 232 -25.18 6.88 13.90
C VAL A 232 -25.82 5.57 13.41
N GLN A 233 -27.06 5.63 12.93
CA GLN A 233 -27.78 4.47 12.39
C GLN A 233 -27.10 3.87 11.16
N GLN A 234 -26.39 4.67 10.38
CA GLN A 234 -25.63 4.21 9.22
C GLN A 234 -24.48 3.27 9.64
N LEU A 235 -24.03 3.26 10.90
CA LEU A 235 -23.02 2.33 11.39
C LEU A 235 -23.46 0.86 11.30
N TRP A 236 -24.73 0.55 11.50
CA TRP A 236 -25.24 -0.82 11.37
C TRP A 236 -26.14 -1.02 10.14
N GLN A 237 -26.74 0.04 9.62
CA GLN A 237 -27.62 -0.05 8.46
C GLN A 237 -26.87 -0.09 7.13
N THR A 238 -25.74 0.62 7.00
CA THR A 238 -24.98 0.67 5.74
C THR A 238 -23.90 -0.41 5.67
N VAL A 239 -23.53 -0.81 4.45
CA VAL A 239 -22.40 -1.72 4.22
C VAL A 239 -21.08 -1.09 4.71
N TYR A 240 -20.91 0.22 4.49
CA TYR A 240 -19.75 0.97 4.96
C TYR A 240 -19.64 0.94 6.49
N GLY A 241 -20.74 1.24 7.20
CA GLY A 241 -20.80 1.20 8.65
C GLY A 241 -20.48 -0.18 9.22
N ARG A 242 -21.07 -1.24 8.66
CA ARG A 242 -20.80 -2.62 9.10
C ARG A 242 -19.34 -3.02 8.89
N ALA A 243 -18.74 -2.63 7.77
CA ALA A 243 -17.32 -2.84 7.51
C ALA A 243 -16.42 -2.04 8.47
N LEU A 244 -16.82 -0.82 8.85
CA LEU A 244 -16.14 -0.01 9.85
C LEU A 244 -16.21 -0.66 11.24
N LEU A 245 -17.39 -1.13 11.67
CA LEU A 245 -17.56 -1.83 12.94
C LEU A 245 -16.65 -3.07 13.02
N ALA A 246 -16.63 -3.88 11.96
CA ALA A 246 -15.75 -5.05 11.88
C ALA A 246 -14.26 -4.67 12.04
N LYS A 247 -13.83 -3.54 11.46
CA LYS A 247 -12.44 -3.04 11.59
C LYS A 247 -12.09 -2.56 12.99
N ILE A 248 -13.05 -2.05 13.76
CA ILE A 248 -12.81 -1.52 15.11
C ILE A 248 -12.80 -2.66 16.15
N THR A 249 -13.53 -3.75 15.90
CA THR A 249 -13.60 -4.90 16.82
C THR A 249 -12.46 -5.92 16.66
N LEU A 250 -11.65 -5.80 15.60
CA LEU A 250 -10.51 -6.66 15.26
C LEU A 250 -9.18 -6.00 15.65
#